data_AF-A0A1W9TWY4-F1
#
_entry.id   AF-A0A1W9TWY4-F1
#
_cell.length_a   1.000
_cell.length_b   1.000
_cell.length_c   1.000
_cell.angle_alpha   90.00
_cell.angle_beta   90.00
_cell.angle_gamma   90.00
#
_symmetry.space_group_name_H-M   'P 1'
#
loop_
_entity.id
_entity.type
_entity.pdbx_description
1 polymer ?
#
loop_
_entity_poly.entity_id
_entity_poly.type
_entity_poly.pdbx_seq_one_letter_code
_entity_poly.pdbx_strand_id
1 'polypeptide(L)'
;MILIVIEDSVIPVFEKDLKIEEVEFGYSDEIFMYEFASPWIGLNQKNFKKYNEAGGNEKNRILERVMTGNILSMAKHLDCWLSQDQKIK
;
A
#
# COMPACT_ATOMS: atom_id res chain seq x y z
N MET A 1 -15.64 24.84 16.08
CA MET A 1 -16.44 23.98 15.19
C MET A 1 -15.62 23.73 13.93
N ILE A 2 -15.21 22.50 13.67
CA ILE A 2 -14.47 22.13 12.46
C ILE A 2 -15.49 21.75 11.40
N LEU A 3 -15.34 22.28 10.18
CA LEU A 3 -16.16 21.94 9.03
C LEU A 3 -15.28 21.26 7.99
N ILE A 4 -15.72 20.14 7.46
CA ILE A 4 -15.12 19.50 6.29
C ILE A 4 -15.98 19.84 5.09
N VAL A 5 -15.36 20.37 4.03
CA VAL A 5 -16.04 20.68 2.77
C VAL A 5 -15.62 19.65 1.73
N ILE A 6 -16.58 18.92 1.18
CA ILE A 6 -16.37 17.95 0.11
C ILE A 6 -17.30 18.34 -1.02
N GLU A 7 -16.73 18.81 -2.13
CA GLU A 7 -17.48 19.39 -3.24
C GLU A 7 -18.46 20.46 -2.72
N ASP A 8 -19.77 20.28 -2.94
CA ASP A 8 -20.82 21.21 -2.51
C ASP A 8 -21.37 20.89 -1.09
N SER A 9 -20.83 19.87 -0.42
CA SER A 9 -21.30 19.42 0.90
C SER A 9 -20.46 20.01 2.04
N VAL A 10 -21.13 20.59 3.04
CA VAL A 10 -20.51 21.06 4.28
C VAL A 10 -20.88 20.12 5.43
N ILE A 11 -19.89 19.42 5.99
CA ILE A 11 -20.08 18.42 7.03
C ILE A 11 -19.52 18.96 8.34
N PRO A 12 -20.37 19.20 9.37
CA PRO A 12 -19.90 19.59 10.69
C PRO A 12 -19.27 18.40 11.42
N VAL A 13 -18.07 18.62 11.97
CA VAL A 13 -17.39 17.63 12.82
C VAL A 13 -17.75 17.91 14.28
N PHE A 14 -18.49 16.98 14.88
CA PHE A 14 -18.93 17.07 16.27
C PHE A 14 -17.95 16.41 17.25
N GLU A 15 -17.33 15.31 16.84
CA GLU A 15 -16.40 14.53 17.65
C GLU A 15 -15.18 14.14 16.80
N LYS A 16 -14.03 14.04 17.46
CA LYS A 16 -12.79 13.59 16.85
C LYS A 16 -12.09 12.66 17.83
N ASP A 17 -11.76 11.47 17.34
CA ASP A 17 -10.84 10.57 18.02
C ASP A 17 -9.43 10.71 17.45
N LEU A 18 -8.42 10.60 18.30
CA LEU A 18 -7.00 10.71 17.94
C LEU A 18 -6.25 9.56 18.58
N LYS A 19 -5.68 8.70 17.73
CA LYS A 19 -4.80 7.62 18.14
C LYS A 19 -3.37 7.91 17.69
N ILE A 20 -2.44 7.86 18.63
CA ILE A 20 -1.00 7.96 18.37
C ILE A 20 -0.35 6.71 18.96
N GLU A 21 0.39 5.99 18.13
CA GLU A 21 1.11 4.79 18.52
C GLU A 21 2.50 4.82 17.90
N GLU A 22 3.49 4.34 18.66
CA GLU A 22 4.79 3.97 18.11
C GLU A 22 4.72 2.50 17.70
N VAL A 23 5.08 2.23 16.45
CA VAL A 23 5.05 0.89 15.87
C VAL A 23 6.40 0.57 15.25
N GLU A 24 6.80 -0.69 15.32
CA GLU A 24 7.99 -1.16 14.64
C GLU A 24 7.79 -1.17 13.12
N PHE A 25 8.79 -0.72 12.39
CA PHE A 25 8.80 -0.70 10.94
C PHE A 25 10.15 -1.20 10.44
N GLY A 26 10.15 -2.25 9.62
CA GLY A 26 11.37 -2.84 9.09
C GLY A 26 11.17 -4.20 8.43
N TYR A 27 12.29 -4.85 8.12
CA TYR A 27 12.29 -6.24 7.66
C TYR A 27 12.10 -7.20 8.84
N SER A 28 11.35 -8.28 8.61
CA SER A 28 11.21 -9.39 9.55
C SER A 28 11.39 -10.71 8.81
N ASP A 29 11.96 -11.69 9.49
CA ASP A 29 12.04 -13.09 9.04
C ASP A 29 10.70 -13.82 9.22
N GLU A 30 9.77 -13.24 9.97
CA GLU A 30 8.43 -13.76 10.17
C GLU A 30 7.49 -13.37 9.01
N ILE A 31 6.50 -14.22 8.74
CA ILE A 31 5.47 -13.96 7.72
C ILE A 31 4.24 -13.39 8.40
N PHE A 32 3.86 -12.19 7.99
CA PHE A 32 2.64 -11.52 8.42
C PHE A 32 1.59 -11.60 7.31
N MET A 33 0.35 -11.93 7.68
CA MET A 33 -0.79 -11.89 6.76
C MET A 33 -1.48 -10.54 6.87
N TYR A 34 -1.67 -9.89 5.73
CA TYR A 34 -2.36 -8.61 5.62
C TYR A 34 -3.59 -8.75 4.74
N GLU A 35 -4.56 -7.90 5.00
CA GLU A 35 -5.70 -7.68 4.11
C GLU A 35 -5.76 -6.21 3.69
N PHE A 36 -6.36 -5.97 2.52
CA PHE A 36 -6.61 -4.62 2.07
C PHE A 36 -7.86 -4.05 2.74
N ALA A 37 -7.69 -3.02 3.57
CA ALA A 37 -8.81 -2.29 4.16
C ALA A 37 -9.66 -1.52 3.12
N SER A 38 -9.11 -1.26 1.93
CA SER A 38 -9.77 -0.62 0.80
C SER A 38 -9.24 -1.16 -0.54
N PRO A 39 -9.95 -1.00 -1.67
CA PRO A 39 -9.48 -1.50 -2.96
C PRO A 39 -8.07 -1.01 -3.33
N TRP A 40 -7.18 -1.94 -3.67
CA TRP A 40 -5.80 -1.62 -4.01
C TRP A 40 -5.65 -1.14 -5.46
N ILE A 41 -5.26 0.12 -5.64
CA ILE A 41 -4.98 0.74 -6.95
C ILE A 41 -3.47 0.65 -7.25
N GLY A 42 -2.96 -0.58 -7.38
CA GLY A 42 -1.52 -0.83 -7.50
C GLY A 42 -0.93 -0.68 -8.91
N LEU A 43 -1.75 -0.78 -9.95
CA LEU A 43 -1.28 -0.83 -11.34
C LEU A 43 -1.16 0.58 -11.94
N ASN A 44 0.04 0.96 -12.36
CA ASN A 44 0.21 2.09 -13.26
C ASN A 44 -0.28 1.76 -14.68
N GLN A 45 -0.42 2.78 -15.53
CA GLN A 45 -0.97 2.63 -16.90
C GLN A 45 -0.26 1.54 -17.74
N LYS A 46 1.08 1.45 -17.63
CA LYS A 46 1.88 0.45 -18.36
C LYS A 46 1.61 -0.96 -17.85
N ASN A 47 1.58 -1.16 -16.53
CA ASN A 47 1.34 -2.47 -15.93
C ASN A 47 -0.13 -2.88 -16.06
N PHE A 48 -1.06 -1.93 -16.07
CA PHE A 48 -2.47 -2.18 -16.33
C PHE A 48 -2.70 -2.79 -17.72
N LYS A 49 -2.07 -2.22 -18.76
CA LYS A 49 -2.12 -2.80 -20.11
C LYS A 49 -1.60 -4.25 -20.13
N LYS A 50 -0.42 -4.48 -19.56
CA LYS A 50 0.18 -5.82 -19.49
C LYS A 50 -0.67 -6.82 -18.72
N TYR A 51 -1.27 -6.38 -17.61
CA TYR A 51 -2.15 -7.21 -16.79
C TYR A 51 -3.38 -7.65 -17.58
N ASN A 52 -4.00 -6.74 -18.34
CA ASN A 52 -5.18 -7.07 -19.15
C ASN A 52 -4.89 -8.05 -20.28
N GLU A 53 -3.68 -8.01 -20.82
CA GLU A 53 -3.20 -8.92 -21.89
C GLU A 53 -2.73 -10.28 -21.34
N ALA A 54 -2.53 -10.42 -20.03
CA ALA A 54 -1.96 -11.60 -19.39
C ALA A 54 -3.00 -12.71 -19.07
N GLY A 55 -2.56 -13.97 -19.13
CA GLY A 55 -3.28 -15.13 -18.59
C GLY A 55 -3.20 -15.22 -17.06
N GLY A 56 -3.99 -16.11 -16.44
CA GLY A 56 -4.17 -16.17 -14.98
C GLY A 56 -2.88 -16.20 -14.14
N ASN A 57 -1.97 -17.15 -14.40
CA ASN A 57 -0.71 -17.25 -13.65
C ASN A 57 0.19 -16.02 -13.86
N GLU A 58 0.15 -15.41 -15.04
CA GLU A 58 0.98 -14.23 -15.34
C GLU A 58 0.41 -12.97 -14.69
N LYS A 59 -0.92 -12.86 -14.57
CA LYS A 59 -1.58 -11.81 -13.80
C LYS A 59 -1.10 -11.78 -12.35
N ASN A 60 -1.05 -12.94 -11.69
CA ASN A 60 -0.57 -13.04 -10.30
C ASN A 60 0.89 -12.58 -10.18
N ARG A 61 1.77 -13.02 -11.08
CA ARG A 61 3.18 -12.58 -11.09
C ARG A 61 3.34 -11.09 -11.30
N ILE A 62 2.50 -10.48 -12.15
CA ILE A 62 2.48 -9.03 -12.34
C ILE A 62 2.11 -8.34 -11.03
N LEU A 63 1.06 -8.81 -10.35
CA LEU A 63 0.60 -8.23 -9.08
C LEU A 63 1.63 -8.40 -7.97
N GLU A 64 2.23 -9.58 -7.81
CA GLU A 64 3.31 -9.84 -6.84
C GLU A 64 4.46 -8.86 -7.05
N ARG A 65 4.97 -8.75 -8.28
CA ARG A 65 6.07 -7.82 -8.59
C ARG A 65 5.70 -6.35 -8.31
N VAL A 66 4.47 -5.96 -8.63
CA VAL A 66 3.98 -4.60 -8.37
C VAL A 66 3.85 -4.34 -6.88
N MET A 67 3.34 -5.31 -6.12
CA MET A 67 3.23 -5.23 -4.66
C MET A 67 4.60 -5.05 -4.01
N THR A 68 5.56 -5.91 -4.36
CA THR A 68 6.95 -5.80 -3.90
C THR A 68 7.53 -4.42 -4.23
N GLY A 69 7.36 -3.94 -5.47
CA GLY A 69 7.82 -2.62 -5.87
C GLY A 69 7.21 -1.48 -5.07
N ASN A 70 5.91 -1.54 -4.78
CA ASN A 70 5.20 -0.53 -4.00
C ASN A 70 5.68 -0.52 -2.53
N ILE A 71 5.86 -1.69 -1.91
CA ILE A 71 6.39 -1.80 -0.55
C ILE A 71 7.82 -1.26 -0.49
N LEU A 72 8.69 -1.64 -1.43
CA LEU A 72 10.06 -1.12 -1.50
C LEU A 72 10.11 0.40 -1.73
N SER A 73 9.21 0.93 -2.56
CA SER A 73 9.09 2.37 -2.77
C SER A 73 8.71 3.08 -1.47
N MET A 74 7.75 2.56 -0.72
CA MET A 74 7.37 3.10 0.59
C MET A 74 8.53 3.02 1.59
N ALA A 75 9.15 1.84 1.75
CA ALA A 75 10.25 1.62 2.68
C ALA A 75 11.42 2.58 2.44
N LYS A 76 11.78 2.80 1.17
CA LYS A 76 12.81 3.77 0.79
C LYS A 76 12.50 5.20 1.25
N HIS A 77 11.24 5.64 1.21
CA HIS A 77 10.85 6.98 1.68
C HIS A 77 10.87 7.10 3.21
N LEU A 78 10.85 5.97 3.91
CA LEU A 78 10.94 5.87 5.37
C LEU A 78 12.37 5.47 5.82
N ASP A 79 13.36 5.65 4.95
CA ASP A 79 14.78 5.34 5.20
C ASP A 79 15.05 3.88 5.61
N CYS A 80 14.15 2.95 5.26
CA CYS A 80 14.33 1.52 5.45
C CYS A 80 14.83 0.86 4.17
N TRP A 81 15.99 0.22 4.26
CA TRP A 81 16.65 -0.45 3.14
C TRP A 81 16.83 -1.94 3.45
N LEU A 82 16.54 -2.78 2.46
CA LEU A 82 16.84 -4.21 2.55
C LEU A 82 18.32 -4.47 2.32
N SER A 83 18.88 -5.40 3.09
CA SER A 83 20.20 -5.98 2.84
C SER A 83 20.16 -6.91 1.62
N GLN A 84 21.32 -7.24 1.05
CA GLN A 84 21.40 -8.03 -0.20
C GLN A 84 20.76 -9.41 -0.11
N ASP A 85 20.72 -9.98 1.09
CA ASP A 85 20.16 -11.29 1.42
C ASP A 85 18.64 -11.23 1.72
N GLN A 86 18.10 -10.05 1.99
CA GLN A 86 16.70 -9.87 2.38
C GLN A 86 15.78 -9.77 1.15
N LYS A 87 14.66 -10.48 1.20
CA LYS A 87 13.65 -10.47 0.14
C LYS A 87 12.25 -10.44 0.74
N ILE A 88 11.39 -9.62 0.13
CA ILE A 88 9.94 -9.66 0.36
C ILE A 88 9.43 -10.90 -0.38
N LYS A 89 8.86 -11.83 0.39
CA LYS A 89 8.31 -13.09 -0.11
C LYS A 89 6.80 -12.97 -0.29
#